data_AF-V9V911-F1
#
_entry.id   AF-V9V911-F1
#
_cell.length_a   1.000
_cell.length_b   1.000
_cell.length_c   1.000
_cell.angle_alpha   90.00
_cell.angle_beta   90.00
_cell.angle_gamma   90.00
#
_symmetry.space_group_name_H-M   'P 1'
#
loop_
_entity.id
_entity.type
_entity.pdbx_description
1 polymer ?
#
loop_
_entity_poly.entity_id
_entity_poly.type
_entity_poly.pdbx_seq_one_letter_code
_entity_poly.pdbx_strand_id
1 'polypeptide(L)'
;MSDILIPAGLRQYQATEPDLCSIESSFELIEKNAHLQLQGIPVTSTRYASYGHGLYFFLMNLSGVRFKIYLGRTNALSRRMREYSSPFQPHSPNDFKLQAFQCYMAETYPQAGLELLFQRLAAPALPMAEAAAIKQYSPLLNHPSTATHEARKALQNAFLQYVHSTFEERLA
;
A
#
# COMPACT_ATOMS: atom_id res chain seq x y z
N MET A 1 -11.29 -28.94 -0.89
CA MET A 1 -10.71 -27.60 -1.06
C MET A 1 -11.88 -26.64 -0.99
N SER A 2 -11.97 -25.81 0.04
CA SER A 2 -13.08 -24.87 0.19
C SER A 2 -12.88 -23.76 -0.84
N ASP A 3 -13.85 -23.52 -1.71
CA ASP A 3 -13.82 -22.40 -2.65
C ASP A 3 -13.78 -21.10 -1.83
N ILE A 4 -12.65 -20.41 -1.86
CA ILE A 4 -12.52 -19.11 -1.21
C ILE A 4 -13.38 -18.12 -1.98
N LEU A 5 -14.46 -17.68 -1.34
CA LEU A 5 -15.35 -16.67 -1.90
C LEU A 5 -14.62 -15.32 -1.94
N ILE A 6 -14.26 -14.88 -3.14
CA ILE A 6 -13.72 -13.54 -3.40
C ILE A 6 -14.83 -12.51 -3.09
N PRO A 7 -14.58 -11.51 -2.21
CA PRO A 7 -15.56 -10.47 -1.91
C PRO A 7 -16.05 -9.78 -3.17
N ALA A 8 -17.36 -9.55 -3.29
CA ALA A 8 -17.94 -8.83 -4.43
C ALA A 8 -17.29 -7.45 -4.63
N GLY A 9 -17.03 -6.72 -3.54
CA GLY A 9 -16.38 -5.41 -3.57
C GLY A 9 -14.93 -5.43 -4.07
N LEU A 10 -14.25 -6.59 -4.01
CA LEU A 10 -12.87 -6.74 -4.48
C LEU A 10 -12.79 -7.03 -5.98
N ARG A 11 -13.84 -7.59 -6.58
CA ARG A 11 -13.87 -8.02 -8.00
C ARG A 11 -13.59 -6.88 -8.98
N GLN A 12 -14.04 -5.66 -8.67
CA GLN A 12 -13.76 -4.49 -9.51
C GLN A 12 -12.27 -4.14 -9.61
N TYR A 13 -11.46 -4.62 -8.67
CA TYR A 13 -10.01 -4.40 -8.64
C TYR A 13 -9.22 -5.59 -9.16
N GLN A 14 -9.90 -6.66 -9.61
CA GLN A 14 -9.22 -7.79 -10.24
C GLN A 14 -8.44 -7.29 -11.46
N ALA A 15 -7.17 -7.70 -11.57
CA ALA A 15 -6.38 -7.44 -12.76
C ALA A 15 -6.92 -8.32 -13.90
N THR A 16 -7.37 -7.68 -14.96
CA THR A 16 -7.81 -8.36 -16.18
C THR A 16 -6.59 -8.86 -16.97
N GLU A 17 -6.79 -9.74 -17.95
CA GLU A 17 -5.70 -10.20 -18.81
C GLU A 17 -4.96 -9.04 -19.52
N PRO A 18 -5.65 -8.02 -20.07
CA PRO A 18 -4.97 -6.83 -20.60
C PRO A 18 -4.19 -6.05 -19.53
N ASP A 19 -4.72 -5.93 -18.30
CA ASP A 19 -3.99 -5.29 -17.20
C ASP A 19 -2.69 -6.06 -16.92
N LEU A 20 -2.76 -7.38 -16.77
CA LEU A 20 -1.61 -8.23 -16.46
C LEU A 20 -0.55 -8.16 -17.55
N CYS A 21 -0.93 -8.29 -18.83
CA CYS A 21 0.00 -8.12 -19.95
C CYS A 21 0.73 -6.76 -19.90
N SER A 22 -0.02 -5.67 -19.64
CA SER A 22 0.54 -4.32 -19.54
C SER A 22 1.46 -4.14 -18.33
N ILE A 23 1.07 -4.71 -17.18
CA ILE A 23 1.86 -4.66 -15.95
C ILE A 23 3.15 -5.46 -16.11
N GLU A 24 3.09 -6.70 -16.60
CA GLU A 24 4.24 -7.58 -16.72
C GLU A 24 5.24 -7.12 -17.79
N SER A 25 4.79 -6.35 -18.78
CA SER A 25 5.68 -5.72 -19.76
C SER A 25 6.34 -4.43 -19.25
N SER A 26 5.77 -3.77 -18.24
CA SER A 26 6.20 -2.45 -17.78
C SER A 26 6.86 -2.45 -16.40
N PHE A 27 6.55 -3.44 -15.56
CA PHE A 27 7.00 -3.53 -14.18
C PHE A 27 7.77 -4.83 -13.94
N GLU A 28 8.88 -4.71 -13.22
CA GLU A 28 9.65 -5.83 -12.69
C GLU A 28 9.05 -6.28 -11.35
N LEU A 29 8.82 -7.59 -11.18
CA LEU A 29 8.44 -8.16 -9.88
C LEU A 29 9.66 -8.19 -8.94
N ILE A 30 9.60 -7.42 -7.85
CA ILE A 30 10.67 -7.33 -6.85
C ILE A 30 10.46 -8.33 -5.71
N GLU A 31 9.21 -8.49 -5.26
CA GLU A 31 8.89 -9.33 -4.11
C GLU A 31 7.51 -9.98 -4.27
N LYS A 32 7.45 -11.31 -4.10
CA LYS A 32 6.20 -12.09 -4.23
C LYS A 32 5.30 -12.05 -3.00
N ASN A 33 5.89 -11.85 -1.82
CA ASN A 33 5.22 -11.86 -0.52
C ASN A 33 5.75 -10.70 0.33
N ALA A 34 5.47 -9.48 -0.11
CA ALA A 34 5.85 -8.27 0.59
C ALA A 34 5.16 -8.23 1.95
N HIS A 35 5.95 -8.19 3.01
CA HIS A 35 5.47 -8.09 4.39
C HIS A 35 5.75 -6.69 4.94
N LEU A 36 4.67 -5.93 5.13
CA LEU A 36 4.67 -4.58 5.70
C LEU A 36 4.31 -4.74 7.18
N GLN A 37 5.33 -4.91 8.01
CA GLN A 37 5.12 -5.27 9.42
C GLN A 37 4.53 -4.11 10.24
N LEU A 38 3.52 -4.44 11.06
CA LEU A 38 3.01 -3.58 12.14
C LEU A 38 4.00 -3.43 13.31
N GLN A 39 4.88 -4.42 13.52
CA GLN A 39 5.69 -4.55 14.74
C GLN A 39 7.07 -3.86 14.68
N GLY A 40 7.32 -3.01 13.69
CA GLY A 40 8.43 -2.05 13.72
C GLY A 40 9.85 -2.63 13.58
N ILE A 41 10.03 -3.89 13.13
CA ILE A 41 11.35 -4.37 12.71
C ILE A 41 11.60 -3.80 11.31
N PRO A 42 12.61 -2.93 11.12
CA PRO A 42 12.84 -2.29 9.83
C PRO A 42 13.18 -3.33 8.78
N VAL A 43 12.52 -3.27 7.62
CA VAL A 43 12.97 -4.05 6.46
C VAL A 43 14.39 -3.57 6.13
N THR A 44 15.36 -4.48 6.10
CA THR A 44 16.75 -4.15 5.77
C THR A 44 16.79 -3.60 4.34
N SER A 45 17.06 -2.29 4.24
CA SER A 45 16.81 -1.51 3.03
C SER A 45 17.79 -1.76 1.88
N THR A 46 18.77 -2.64 2.06
CA THR A 46 19.80 -2.94 1.05
C THR A 46 19.22 -3.59 -0.19
N ARG A 47 18.20 -4.44 -0.04
CA ARG A 47 17.52 -5.12 -1.16
C ARG A 47 16.94 -4.15 -2.20
N TYR A 48 16.48 -2.98 -1.75
CA TYR A 48 15.82 -1.99 -2.61
C TYR A 48 16.74 -0.84 -3.04
N ALA A 49 17.99 -0.82 -2.56
CA ALA A 49 18.88 0.32 -2.74
C ALA A 49 19.20 0.61 -4.21
N SER A 50 19.23 -0.43 -5.06
CA SER A 50 19.56 -0.30 -6.47
C SER A 50 18.42 0.24 -7.34
N TYR A 51 17.18 0.32 -6.86
CA TYR A 51 16.01 0.63 -7.69
C TYR A 51 15.80 2.12 -8.00
N GLY A 52 16.27 3.03 -7.13
CA GLY A 52 16.23 4.47 -7.39
C GLY A 52 14.81 5.03 -7.55
N HIS A 53 14.62 5.86 -8.59
CA HIS A 53 13.38 6.57 -8.91
C HIS A 53 12.44 5.71 -9.76
N GLY A 54 11.14 5.75 -9.48
CA GLY A 54 10.17 4.98 -10.25
C GLY A 54 8.77 4.93 -9.65
N LEU A 55 7.93 4.10 -10.27
CA LEU A 55 6.62 3.70 -9.76
C LEU A 55 6.74 2.34 -9.07
N TYR A 56 6.13 2.19 -7.91
CA TYR A 56 5.90 0.89 -7.30
C TYR A 56 4.41 0.55 -7.36
N PHE A 57 4.12 -0.72 -7.58
CA PHE A 57 2.77 -1.24 -7.70
C PHE A 57 2.63 -2.46 -6.80
N PHE A 58 1.74 -2.37 -5.82
CA PHE A 58 1.29 -3.51 -5.03
C PHE A 58 0.10 -4.19 -5.72
N LEU A 59 0.30 -5.46 -6.07
CA LEU A 59 -0.78 -6.39 -6.35
C LEU A 59 -1.01 -7.27 -5.13
N MET A 60 -2.20 -7.82 -5.00
CA MET A 60 -2.48 -8.89 -4.04
C MET A 60 -2.84 -10.14 -4.80
N ASN A 61 -2.15 -11.24 -4.49
CA ASN A 61 -2.54 -12.57 -4.92
C ASN A 61 -3.44 -13.21 -3.87
N LEU A 62 -4.63 -13.62 -4.27
CA LEU A 62 -5.57 -14.38 -3.45
C LEU A 62 -6.07 -15.55 -4.28
N SER A 63 -5.65 -16.75 -3.93
CA SER A 63 -6.01 -18.01 -4.60
C SER A 63 -5.71 -18.02 -6.10
N GLY A 64 -4.59 -17.42 -6.52
CA GLY A 64 -4.18 -17.34 -7.93
C GLY A 64 -4.79 -16.18 -8.70
N VAL A 65 -5.68 -15.40 -8.09
CA VAL A 65 -6.25 -14.19 -8.68
C VAL A 65 -5.50 -12.98 -8.18
N ARG A 66 -5.07 -12.10 -9.10
CA ARG A 66 -4.37 -10.85 -8.79
C ARG A 66 -5.33 -9.67 -8.73
N PHE A 67 -5.14 -8.83 -7.71
CA PHE A 67 -5.93 -7.62 -7.47
C PHE A 67 -5.03 -6.39 -7.40
N LYS A 68 -5.46 -5.30 -8.02
CA LYS A 68 -4.76 -4.01 -8.10
C LYS A 68 -4.97 -3.24 -6.79
N ILE A 69 -3.97 -3.24 -5.91
CA ILE A 69 -4.14 -2.69 -4.55
C ILE A 69 -3.69 -1.25 -4.46
N TYR A 70 -2.45 -0.94 -4.83
CA TYR A 70 -1.93 0.40 -4.67
C TYR A 70 -0.79 0.69 -5.64
N LEU A 71 -0.80 1.89 -6.21
CA LEU A 71 0.27 2.40 -7.04
C LEU A 71 0.77 3.72 -6.47
N GLY A 72 2.08 3.89 -6.39
CA GLY A 72 2.66 5.17 -6.01
C GLY A 72 4.01 5.41 -6.65
N ARG A 73 4.49 6.65 -6.58
CA ARG A 73 5.84 7.02 -7.01
C ARG A 73 6.82 7.18 -5.85
N THR A 74 8.10 6.98 -6.14
CA THR A 74 9.18 7.25 -5.20
C THR A 74 10.42 7.77 -5.90
N ASN A 75 11.21 8.56 -5.16
CA ASN A 75 12.57 8.92 -5.56
C ASN A 75 13.61 7.89 -5.09
N ALA A 76 13.25 7.05 -4.13
CA ALA A 76 14.11 6.00 -3.60
C ALA A 76 13.22 4.89 -3.04
N LEU A 77 13.18 3.74 -3.73
CA LEU A 77 12.38 2.61 -3.29
C LEU A 77 12.76 2.12 -1.89
N SER A 78 14.05 2.07 -1.58
CA SER A 78 14.56 1.69 -0.25
C SER A 78 14.03 2.58 0.88
N ARG A 79 13.95 3.89 0.66
CA ARG A 79 13.37 4.82 1.62
C ARG A 79 11.87 4.60 1.76
N ARG A 80 11.15 4.45 0.64
CA ARG A 80 9.69 4.24 0.64
C ARG A 80 9.29 2.93 1.32
N MET A 81 10.03 1.85 1.09
CA MET A 81 9.77 0.58 1.79
C MET A 81 10.04 0.69 3.29
N ARG A 82 11.05 1.48 3.69
CA ARG A 82 11.29 1.78 5.10
C ARG A 82 10.14 2.55 5.72
N GLU A 83 9.63 3.59 5.04
CA GLU A 83 8.44 4.37 5.44
C GLU A 83 7.26 3.41 5.68
N TYR A 84 6.98 2.49 4.74
CA TYR A 84 5.92 1.47 4.89
C TYR A 84 6.17 0.39 5.94
N SER A 85 7.37 0.28 6.50
CA SER A 85 7.68 -0.67 7.59
C SER A 85 7.89 0.02 8.94
N SER A 86 7.78 1.34 8.97
CA SER A 86 7.98 2.12 10.19
C SER A 86 6.73 2.04 11.09
N PRO A 87 6.89 2.23 12.40
CA PRO A 87 5.75 2.39 13.31
C PRO A 87 4.83 3.51 12.85
N PHE A 88 3.56 3.44 13.27
CA PHE A 88 2.56 4.45 12.96
C PHE A 88 3.05 5.87 13.32
N GLN A 89 2.96 6.78 12.34
CA GLN A 89 3.30 8.19 12.51
C GLN A 89 2.02 9.03 12.38
N PRO A 90 1.52 9.64 13.47
CA PRO A 90 0.28 10.42 13.43
C PRO A 90 0.28 11.57 12.41
N HIS A 91 1.47 12.10 12.08
CA HIS A 91 1.65 13.17 11.09
C HIS A 91 1.75 12.68 9.64
N SER A 92 1.89 11.37 9.42
CA SER A 92 2.01 10.73 8.09
C SER A 92 1.14 9.47 7.98
N PRO A 93 -0.17 9.54 8.26
CA PRO A 93 -1.03 8.35 8.32
C PRO A 93 -1.20 7.65 6.95
N ASN A 94 -0.92 8.35 5.85
CA ASN A 94 -0.96 7.79 4.51
C ASN A 94 0.05 6.65 4.32
N ASP A 95 1.20 6.72 4.98
CA ASP A 95 2.23 5.68 4.90
C ASP A 95 1.80 4.41 5.66
N PHE A 96 0.75 4.48 6.46
CA PHE A 96 0.22 3.33 7.20
C PHE A 96 -0.89 2.58 6.47
N LYS A 97 -1.45 3.14 5.38
CA LYS A 97 -2.61 2.57 4.68
C LYS A 97 -2.38 1.15 4.18
N LEU A 98 -1.19 0.87 3.65
CA LEU A 98 -0.84 -0.46 3.16
C LEU A 98 -0.66 -1.47 4.28
N GLN A 99 -0.07 -1.07 5.41
CA GLN A 99 0.01 -1.94 6.61
C GLN A 99 -1.39 -2.28 7.11
N ALA A 100 -2.25 -1.26 7.29
CA ALA A 100 -3.62 -1.46 7.73
C ALA A 100 -4.40 -2.38 6.78
N PHE A 101 -4.24 -2.20 5.46
CA PHE A 101 -4.83 -3.08 4.46
C PHE A 101 -4.32 -4.53 4.59
N GLN A 102 -2.99 -4.73 4.68
CA GLN A 102 -2.42 -6.07 4.81
C GLN A 102 -2.93 -6.79 6.07
N CYS A 103 -3.08 -6.07 7.18
CA CYS A 103 -3.57 -6.65 8.43
C CYS A 103 -5.05 -7.06 8.32
N TYR A 104 -5.89 -6.18 7.78
CA TYR A 104 -7.29 -6.48 7.51
C TYR A 104 -7.45 -7.72 6.60
N MET A 105 -6.63 -7.81 5.55
CA MET A 105 -6.66 -8.95 4.64
C MET A 105 -6.13 -10.23 5.29
N ALA A 106 -5.13 -10.17 6.17
CA ALA A 106 -4.59 -11.34 6.86
C ALA A 106 -5.61 -11.97 7.83
N GLU A 107 -6.45 -11.16 8.48
CA GLU A 107 -7.51 -11.64 9.37
C GLU A 107 -8.61 -12.40 8.62
N THR A 108 -8.96 -11.93 7.42
CA THR A 108 -10.09 -12.47 6.65
C THR A 108 -9.66 -13.52 5.62
N TYR A 109 -8.46 -13.37 5.06
CA TYR A 109 -7.90 -14.17 3.97
C TYR A 109 -6.40 -14.45 4.24
N PRO A 110 -6.06 -15.38 5.14
CA PRO A 110 -4.67 -15.64 5.55
C PRO A 110 -3.73 -16.05 4.41
N GLN A 111 -4.27 -16.61 3.33
CA GLN A 111 -3.54 -16.97 2.10
C GLN A 111 -3.27 -15.79 1.16
N ALA A 112 -3.78 -14.59 1.45
CA ALA A 112 -3.54 -13.41 0.63
C ALA A 112 -2.08 -12.95 0.78
N GLY A 113 -1.38 -12.78 -0.34
CA GLY A 113 -0.01 -12.27 -0.39
C GLY A 113 0.08 -10.97 -1.18
N LEU A 114 0.87 -10.00 -0.71
CA LEU A 114 1.17 -8.81 -1.48
C LEU A 114 2.38 -9.06 -2.38
N GLU A 115 2.25 -8.73 -3.66
CA GLU A 115 3.34 -8.67 -4.62
C GLU A 115 3.77 -7.21 -4.80
N LEU A 116 5.06 -6.92 -4.70
CA LEU A 116 5.64 -5.62 -5.00
C LEU A 116 6.31 -5.67 -6.36
N LEU A 117 5.82 -4.81 -7.28
CA LEU A 117 6.42 -4.59 -8.59
C LEU A 117 6.96 -3.16 -8.71
N PHE A 118 7.87 -2.95 -9.65
CA PHE A 118 8.50 -1.64 -9.84
C PHE A 118 8.83 -1.34 -11.31
N GLN A 119 8.63 -0.08 -11.68
CA GLN A 119 9.02 0.47 -12.96
C GLN A 119 9.98 1.64 -12.72
N ARG A 120 11.22 1.51 -13.18
CA ARG A 120 12.20 2.60 -13.14
C ARG A 120 11.77 3.71 -14.11
N LEU A 121 11.79 4.95 -13.64
CA LEU A 121 11.49 6.12 -14.45
C LEU A 121 12.41 7.29 -14.09
N ALA A 122 12.63 8.19 -15.04
CA ALA A 122 13.31 9.45 -14.77
C ALA A 122 12.45 10.35 -13.86
N ALA A 123 13.08 11.04 -12.91
CA ALA A 123 12.39 11.87 -11.93
C ALA A 123 11.38 12.89 -12.52
N PRO A 124 11.66 13.59 -13.63
CA PRO A 124 10.73 14.54 -14.24
C PRO A 124 9.43 13.89 -14.76
N ALA A 125 9.48 12.61 -15.14
CA ALA A 125 8.33 11.90 -15.69
C ALA A 125 7.39 11.35 -14.60
N LEU A 126 7.84 11.28 -13.34
CA LEU A 126 7.12 10.55 -12.28
C LEU A 126 5.68 11.05 -12.03
N PRO A 127 5.40 12.36 -11.92
CA PRO A 127 4.03 12.80 -11.59
C PRO A 127 3.03 12.46 -12.69
N MET A 128 3.41 12.66 -13.95
CA MET A 128 2.55 12.35 -15.11
C MET A 128 2.38 10.84 -15.26
N ALA A 129 3.44 10.07 -15.10
CA ALA A 129 3.39 8.61 -15.19
C ALA A 129 2.54 8.00 -14.06
N GLU A 130 2.67 8.49 -12.83
CA GLU A 130 1.83 8.05 -11.69
C GLU A 130 0.36 8.31 -11.96
N ALA A 131 0.01 9.54 -12.39
CA ALA A 131 -1.38 9.89 -12.68
C ALA A 131 -1.96 9.04 -13.83
N ALA A 132 -1.19 8.81 -14.89
CA ALA A 132 -1.59 7.95 -16.00
C ALA A 132 -1.81 6.50 -15.55
N ALA A 133 -0.89 5.95 -14.76
CA ALA A 133 -0.97 4.58 -14.27
C ALA A 133 -2.13 4.38 -13.27
N ILE A 134 -2.35 5.32 -12.36
CA ILE A 134 -3.52 5.29 -11.45
C ILE A 134 -4.81 5.32 -12.26
N LYS A 135 -4.91 6.20 -13.27
CA LYS A 135 -6.10 6.27 -14.13
C LYS A 135 -6.32 4.97 -14.91
N GLN A 136 -5.24 4.39 -15.46
CA GLN A 136 -5.30 3.15 -16.23
C GLN A 136 -5.72 1.96 -15.36
N TYR A 137 -5.05 1.77 -14.22
CA TYR A 137 -5.20 0.55 -13.44
C TYR A 137 -6.26 0.64 -12.34
N SER A 138 -6.62 1.86 -11.93
CA SER A 138 -7.60 2.16 -10.87
C SER A 138 -7.43 1.31 -9.59
N PRO A 139 -6.26 1.33 -8.93
CA PRO A 139 -6.01 0.49 -7.75
C PRO A 139 -6.87 0.89 -6.55
N LEU A 140 -7.26 -0.09 -5.72
CA LEU A 140 -8.17 0.08 -4.59
C LEU A 140 -7.79 1.24 -3.65
N LEU A 141 -6.56 1.27 -3.14
CA LEU A 141 -6.14 2.24 -2.12
C LEU A 141 -5.80 3.62 -2.69
N ASN A 142 -5.73 3.77 -4.01
CA ASN A 142 -5.60 5.08 -4.66
C ASN A 142 -6.96 5.82 -4.73
N HIS A 143 -8.06 5.10 -4.57
CA HIS A 143 -9.42 5.64 -4.57
C HIS A 143 -10.11 5.35 -3.24
N PRO A 144 -9.65 5.96 -2.13
CA PRO A 144 -10.19 5.68 -0.81
C PRO A 144 -11.68 6.03 -0.76
N SER A 145 -12.48 5.12 -0.22
CA SER A 145 -13.88 5.35 0.09
C SER A 145 -14.02 6.35 1.25
N THR A 146 -15.15 7.05 1.29
CA THR A 146 -15.47 7.96 2.39
C THR A 146 -15.69 7.14 3.66
N ALA A 147 -14.87 7.38 4.69
CA ALA A 147 -15.08 6.78 6.01
C ALA A 147 -16.45 7.17 6.60
N THR A 148 -17.06 6.28 7.36
CA THR A 148 -18.36 6.54 8.00
C THR A 148 -18.27 7.73 8.96
N HIS A 149 -19.42 8.30 9.34
CA HIS A 149 -19.43 9.38 10.32
C HIS A 149 -18.86 8.92 11.67
N GLU A 150 -19.20 7.72 12.12
CA GLU A 150 -18.69 7.16 13.38
C GLU A 150 -17.17 6.99 13.33
N ALA A 151 -16.64 6.43 12.23
CA ALA A 151 -15.19 6.22 12.07
C ALA A 151 -14.42 7.55 12.09
N ARG A 152 -14.95 8.59 11.43
CA ARG A 152 -14.35 9.94 11.44
C ARG A 152 -14.36 10.54 12.84
N LYS A 153 -15.46 10.40 13.58
CA LYS A 153 -15.57 10.88 14.97
C LYS A 153 -14.62 10.13 15.91
N ALA A 154 -14.51 8.81 15.77
CA ALA A 154 -13.58 8.01 16.54
C ALA A 154 -12.11 8.43 16.29
N LEU A 155 -11.74 8.62 15.02
CA LEU A 155 -10.41 9.12 14.65
C LEU A 155 -10.14 10.51 15.24
N GLN A 156 -11.12 11.42 15.17
CA GLN A 156 -11.01 12.76 15.75
C GLN A 156 -10.75 12.68 17.27
N ASN A 157 -11.52 11.87 17.99
CA ASN A 157 -11.35 11.71 19.44
C ASN A 157 -9.99 11.11 19.80
N ALA A 158 -9.55 10.07 19.08
CA ALA A 158 -8.24 9.47 19.30
C ALA A 158 -7.09 10.46 19.02
N PHE A 159 -7.23 11.30 17.98
CA PHE A 159 -6.26 12.34 17.70
C PHE A 159 -6.22 13.42 18.79
N LEU A 160 -7.38 13.85 19.30
CA LEU A 160 -7.44 14.79 20.43
C LEU A 160 -6.76 14.22 21.67
N GLN A 161 -6.98 12.96 22.00
CA GLN A 161 -6.30 12.28 23.11
C GLN A 161 -4.77 12.28 22.92
N TYR A 162 -4.29 11.94 21.73
CA TYR A 162 -2.87 11.98 21.39
C TYR A 162 -2.28 13.40 21.56
N VAL A 163 -2.97 14.43 21.06
CA VAL A 163 -2.48 15.80 21.20
C VAL A 163 -2.47 16.25 22.67
N HIS A 164 -3.51 15.92 23.43
CA HIS A 164 -3.58 16.25 24.86
C HIS A 164 -2.42 15.63 25.65
N SER A 165 -2.08 14.36 25.42
CA SER A 165 -0.95 13.74 26.12
C SER A 165 0.38 14.44 25.83
N THR A 166 0.55 15.00 24.62
CA THR A 166 1.75 15.81 24.32
C THR A 166 1.77 17.17 25.03
N PHE A 167 0.61 17.74 25.34
CA PHE A 167 0.53 18.97 26.15
C PHE A 167 0.78 18.67 27.62
N GLU A 168 0.20 17.60 28.15
CA GLU A 168 0.46 17.15 29.52
C GLU A 168 1.96 16.93 29.76
N GLU A 169 2.66 16.27 28.84
CA GLU A 169 4.11 16.05 28.96
C GLU A 169 4.94 17.34 28.88
N ARG A 170 4.48 18.36 28.12
CA ARG A 170 5.24 19.60 27.87
C ARG A 170 4.93 20.74 28.82
N LEU A 171 3.75 20.73 29.44
CA LEU A 171 3.22 21.82 30.28
C LEU A 171 3.09 21.45 31.76
N ALA A 172 3.32 20.18 32.13
CA ALA A 172 3.50 19.75 33.51
C ALA A 172 4.92 20.06 34.02
#